data_AF-A0A084U9M1-F1
#
_entry.id   AF-A0A084U9M1-F1
#
_cell.length_a   1.000
_cell.length_b   1.000
_cell.length_c   1.000
_cell.angle_alpha   90.00
_cell.angle_beta   90.00
_cell.angle_gamma   90.00
#
_symmetry.space_group_name_H-M   'P 1'
#
loop_
_entity.id
_entity.type
_entity.pdbx_description
1 polymer ?
#
loop_
_entity_poly.entity_id
_entity_poly.type
_entity_poly.pdbx_seq_one_letter_code
_entity_poly.pdbx_strand_id
1 'polypeptide(L)' 'MNQKLSKLKSPNMGVSIALGVALGALLGIILENTPVGIAIGIAVGAASGAVFSSRRN' A
#
# COMPACT_ATOMS: atom_id res chain seq x y z
N MET A 1 20.57 11.99 -24.71
CA MET A 1 20.44 11.08 -23.54
C MET A 1 20.35 11.94 -22.30
N ASN A 2 19.40 11.72 -21.37
CA ASN A 2 19.71 11.72 -19.92
C ASN A 2 18.47 11.61 -19.00
N GLN A 3 18.34 10.41 -18.42
CA GLN A 3 18.17 10.17 -16.97
C GLN A 3 16.83 10.52 -16.29
N LYS A 4 15.82 11.09 -16.93
CA LYS A 4 14.53 11.37 -16.25
C LYS A 4 13.66 10.13 -15.93
N LEU A 5 14.08 8.94 -16.34
CA LEU A 5 13.30 7.70 -16.23
C LEU A 5 13.94 6.61 -15.33
N SER A 6 14.91 6.94 -14.48
CA SER A 6 15.65 5.93 -13.68
C SER A 6 15.34 5.93 -12.17
N LYS A 7 14.32 6.66 -11.72
CA LYS A 7 13.87 6.64 -10.31
C LYS A 7 12.44 6.18 -10.12
N LEU A 8 12.00 5.17 -10.88
CA LEU A 8 10.92 4.30 -10.40
C LEU A 8 11.49 3.51 -9.21
N LYS A 9 11.57 4.20 -8.07
CA LYS A 9 12.00 3.66 -6.79
C LYS A 9 11.13 2.44 -6.57
N SER A 10 11.75 1.26 -6.68
CA SER A 10 11.36 0.02 -6.04
C SER A 10 10.26 0.28 -5.02
N PRO A 11 8.99 -0.13 -5.26
CA PRO A 11 7.91 0.20 -4.34
C PRO A 11 8.31 -0.36 -2.98
N ASN A 12 8.60 0.57 -2.07
CA ASN A 12 9.04 0.23 -0.73
C ASN A 12 7.81 -0.20 0.06
N MET A 13 7.99 -1.02 1.08
CA MET A 13 6.91 -1.51 1.95
C MET A 13 5.96 -0.40 2.43
N GLY A 14 6.48 0.81 2.68
CA GLY A 14 5.67 1.97 3.06
C GLY A 14 4.67 2.45 1.99
N VAL A 15 4.97 2.27 0.70
CA VAL A 15 4.07 2.67 -0.40
C VAL A 15 2.87 1.74 -0.49
N SER A 16 3.07 0.43 -0.38
CA SER A 16 1.95 -0.54 -0.39
C SER A 16 1.06 -0.39 0.84
N ILE A 17 1.64 -0.10 2.01
CA ILE A 17 0.88 0.20 3.23
C ILE A 17 0.07 1.49 3.05
N ALA A 18 0.68 2.57 2.58
CA ALA A 18 -0.02 3.85 2.37
C ALA A 18 -1.18 3.71 1.37
N LEU A 19 -0.97 2.96 0.28
CA LEU A 19 -2.04 2.65 -0.69
C LEU A 19 -3.15 1.79 -0.07
N GLY A 20 -2.78 0.75 0.67
CA GLY A 20 -3.75 -0.09 1.39
C GLY A 20 -4.59 0.71 2.39
N VAL A 21 -3.97 1.59 3.18
CA VAL A 21 -4.66 2.47 4.14
C VAL A 21 -5.58 3.45 3.44
N ALA A 22 -5.15 4.10 2.35
CA ALA A 22 -5.99 5.05 1.62
C ALA A 22 -7.26 4.38 1.06
N LEU A 23 -7.10 3.19 0.47
CA LEU A 23 -8.22 2.39 -0.03
C LEU A 23 -9.10 1.86 1.10
N GLY A 24 -8.50 1.37 2.18
CA GLY A 24 -9.21 0.88 3.36
C GLY A 24 -10.00 1.99 4.06
N ALA A 25 -9.45 3.20 4.15
CA ALA A 25 -10.15 4.36 4.69
C ALA A 25 -11.38 4.72 3.85
N LEU A 26 -11.25 4.72 2.50
CA LEU A 26 -12.39 4.92 1.59
C LEU A 26 -13.48 3.86 1.80
N LEU A 27 -13.09 2.58 1.91
CA LEU A 27 -14.02 1.49 2.21
C LEU A 27 -14.67 1.66 3.59
N GLY A 28 -13.91 2.09 4.59
CA GLY A 28 -14.41 2.36 5.93
C GLY A 28 -15.44 3.50 5.96
N ILE A 29 -15.29 4.52 5.12
CA ILE A 29 -16.28 5.58 4.95
C ILE A 29 -17.57 5.01 4.34
N ILE A 30 -17.46 4.18 3.30
CA ILE A 30 -18.62 3.56 2.64
C ILE A 30 -19.39 2.64 3.60
N LEU A 31 -18.66 1.92 4.45
CA LEU A 31 -19.22 0.98 5.42
C LEU A 31 -19.65 1.64 6.74
N GLU A 32 -19.52 2.97 6.85
CA GLU A 32 -19.73 3.74 8.10
C GLU A 32 -18.89 3.21 9.29
N ASN A 33 -17.81 2.49 8.99
CA ASN A 33 -16.93 1.86 9.97
C ASN A 33 -15.47 2.08 9.56
N THR A 34 -14.99 3.30 9.83
CA THR A 34 -13.63 3.71 9.52
C THR A 34 -12.55 2.88 10.24
N PRO A 35 -12.70 2.46 11.51
CA PRO A 35 -11.72 1.58 12.16
C PRO A 35 -11.54 0.25 11.41
N VAL A 36 -12.64 -0.39 11.01
CA VAL A 36 -12.60 -1.66 10.28
C VAL A 36 -12.01 -1.47 8.89
N GLY A 37 -12.41 -0.42 8.17
CA GLY A 37 -11.84 -0.10 6.86
C GLY A 37 -10.33 0.11 6.90
N ILE A 38 -9.84 0.88 7.87
CA ILE A 38 -8.39 1.11 8.07
C ILE A 38 -7.68 -0.20 8.41
N ALA A 39 -8.23 -1.03 9.30
CA ALA A 39 -7.65 -2.32 9.66
C ALA A 39 -7.50 -3.25 8.44
N ILE A 40 -8.55 -3.34 7.60
CA ILE A 40 -8.53 -4.11 6.36
C ILE A 40 -7.48 -3.53 5.40
N GLY A 41 -7.45 -2.19 5.24
CA GLY A 41 -6.49 -1.51 4.39
C GLY A 41 -5.03 -1.76 4.78
N ILE A 42 -4.73 -1.70 6.07
CA ILE A 42 -3.39 -2.03 6.61
C ILE A 42 -3.06 -3.49 6.34
N ALA A 43 -3.97 -4.42 6.62
CA ALA A 43 -3.74 -5.86 6.43
C ALA A 43 -3.42 -6.18 4.95
N VAL A 44 -4.21 -5.64 4.01
CA VAL A 44 -4.01 -5.83 2.57
C VAL A 44 -2.71 -5.14 2.09
N GLY A 45 -2.47 -3.90 2.52
CA GLY A 45 -1.27 -3.15 2.15
C GLY A 45 0.03 -3.75 2.68
N ALA A 46 -0.01 -4.30 3.89
CA ALA A 46 1.11 -5.02 4.51
C ALA A 46 1.34 -6.38 3.83
N ALA A 47 0.29 -7.16 3.56
CA ALA A 47 0.40 -8.42 2.85
C ALA A 47 0.98 -8.24 1.43
N SER A 48 0.48 -7.25 0.69
CA SER A 48 1.02 -6.88 -0.62
C SER A 48 2.50 -6.47 -0.52
N GLY A 49 2.83 -5.58 0.42
CA GLY A 49 4.21 -5.16 0.68
C GLY A 49 5.15 -6.31 1.03
N ALA A 50 4.69 -7.26 1.85
CA ALA A 50 5.46 -8.44 2.25
C ALA A 50 5.74 -9.38 1.06
N VAL A 51 4.77 -9.58 0.17
CA VAL A 51 4.94 -10.38 -1.06
C VAL A 51 5.94 -9.70 -2.01
N PHE A 52 5.79 -8.40 -2.26
CA PHE A 52 6.70 -7.65 -3.12
C PHE A 52 8.11 -7.51 -2.54
N SER A 53 8.23 -7.43 -1.21
CA SER A 53 9.52 -7.41 -0.52
C SER A 53 10.19 -8.79 -0.53
N SER A 54 9.42 -9.87 -0.35
CA SER A 54 9.95 -11.24 -0.40
C SER A 54 10.46 -11.63 -1.78
N ARG A 55 9.93 -11.04 -2.86
CA ARG A 55 10.41 -11.25 -4.23
C ARG A 55 11.75 -10.55 -4.54
N ARG A 56 12.18 -9.62 -3.69
CA ARG A 56 13.40 -8.82 -3.88
C ARG A 56 14.58 -9.31 -3.02
N ASN A 57 14.34 -10.27 -2.12
CA ASN A 57 15.37 -11.04 -1.42
C ASN A 57 15.56 -12.40 -2.11
#